data_AF-A0A4W2IA93-F1
#
_entry.id   AF-A0A4W2IA93-F1
#
_cell.length_a   1.000
_cell.length_b   1.000
_cell.length_c   1.000
_cell.angle_alpha   90.00
_cell.angle_beta   90.00
_cell.angle_gamma   90.00
#
_symmetry.space_group_name_H-M   'P 1'
#
loop_
_entity.id
_entity.type
_entity.pdbx_description
1 polymer ?
#
loop_
_entity_poly.entity_id
_entity_poly.type
_entity_poly.pdbx_seq_one_letter_code
_entity_poly.pdbx_strand_id
1 'polypeptide(L)'
;MAPALSALLCLGLSVGLRTQVQAGTLPKPTIWAEPGSVVSWGSPVTIWCQGPPGAQEFHLDKEGNPVFWDREKPPGPGDKARFSIHYMRDDHAGSYQCYYGTRTGWSERSDPLQLVVTGPYGKPSLSALPSPVVMSGGNVTLQCGSRWGFNRFLLTKEGEDESSRALDGQRMLDGQTQALFPVGPVTPGHRWTFRCYSFYRHSPRVWSAPSDPLELLVSGLSGKPSLLTPQGPVVTSGQNLTLQCRSDVGYTRFALSKVGGQDLPQRPAQRPQGGLSQADFPLGPVGTVHRGQYRCYGGHGLSSEWSAPSETLELLVAGRLRDRPSLSVRPGPSVAPGETVTLLCQSGERTDTFLLFKEGAARRPLRLRSQDQDGRYQAEFSLSPVTSAHRGTYRCYRSLSTDPYLLSQPSEPLALVVSDYTVQNLTRMGLAALVLLLLGILFCQARHDHGGARDAAGAEQRDPTQPRAQEPGTRASGVGASG
;
A
#
# COMPACT_ATOMS: atom_id res chain seq x y z
N MET A 1 -109.79 24.14 -50.00
CA MET A 1 -109.53 24.23 -51.46
C MET A 1 -108.13 23.69 -51.70
N ALA A 2 -108.01 22.53 -52.34
CA ALA A 2 -106.78 22.09 -53.03
C ALA A 2 -106.73 22.79 -54.42
N PRO A 3 -105.63 22.80 -55.23
CA PRO A 3 -104.59 21.75 -55.33
C PRO A 3 -103.14 22.17 -55.77
N ALA A 4 -102.29 21.13 -55.92
CA ALA A 4 -101.21 20.88 -56.92
C ALA A 4 -99.89 21.73 -56.88
N LEU A 5 -98.69 21.12 -56.72
CA LEU A 5 -97.84 20.39 -57.72
C LEU A 5 -97.46 21.31 -58.91
N SER A 6 -96.22 21.51 -59.39
CA SER A 6 -94.92 20.81 -59.37
C SER A 6 -93.87 21.76 -60.00
N ALA A 7 -92.57 21.61 -59.69
CA ALA A 7 -91.49 21.56 -60.70
C ALA A 7 -90.10 21.36 -60.05
N LEU A 8 -89.37 20.39 -60.61
CA LEU A 8 -88.02 19.92 -60.30
C LEU A 8 -86.90 20.86 -60.83
N LEU A 9 -85.65 20.47 -60.50
CA LEU A 9 -84.30 20.86 -60.99
C LEU A 9 -83.56 21.84 -60.06
N CYS A 10 -82.30 21.65 -59.62
CA CYS A 10 -81.28 20.63 -59.87
C CYS A 10 -80.18 20.73 -58.78
N LEU A 11 -79.57 19.58 -58.49
CA LEU A 11 -78.20 19.31 -57.99
C LEU A 11 -77.27 20.49 -57.63
N GLY A 12 -76.73 20.43 -56.40
CA GLY A 12 -75.27 20.46 -56.23
C GLY A 12 -74.66 21.61 -55.42
N LEU A 13 -73.91 21.21 -54.38
CA LEU A 13 -72.66 21.79 -53.87
C LEU A 13 -72.70 22.84 -52.74
N SER A 14 -71.69 22.66 -51.87
CA SER A 14 -71.24 23.46 -50.72
C SER A 14 -72.10 23.29 -49.46
N VAL A 15 -71.63 22.62 -48.40
CA VAL A 15 -70.39 22.90 -47.67
C VAL A 15 -69.76 21.58 -47.19
N GLY A 16 -68.77 21.09 -47.94
CA GLY A 16 -67.84 20.10 -47.42
C GLY A 16 -66.91 20.81 -46.45
N LEU A 17 -66.93 20.39 -45.19
CA LEU A 17 -65.93 20.73 -44.18
C LEU A 17 -64.56 20.33 -44.75
N ARG A 18 -63.82 21.32 -45.27
CA ARG A 18 -62.39 21.19 -45.56
C ARG A 18 -61.70 20.92 -44.23
N THR A 19 -61.60 19.66 -43.84
CA THR A 19 -60.50 19.21 -43.00
C THR A 19 -59.23 19.48 -43.80
N GLN A 20 -58.54 20.56 -43.46
CA GLN A 20 -57.13 20.70 -43.79
C GLN A 20 -56.44 19.46 -43.22
N VAL A 21 -56.11 18.50 -44.08
CA VAL A 21 -55.15 17.45 -43.75
C VAL A 21 -53.82 18.18 -43.63
N GLN A 22 -53.43 18.48 -42.39
CA GLN A 22 -52.08 18.86 -42.04
C GLN A 22 -51.17 17.80 -42.69
N ALA A 23 -50.33 18.19 -43.65
CA ALA A 23 -49.34 17.30 -44.24
C ALA A 23 -48.43 16.82 -43.10
N GLY A 24 -48.65 15.58 -42.64
CA GLY A 24 -47.94 15.03 -41.48
C GLY A 24 -46.47 14.82 -41.81
N THR A 25 -45.60 15.54 -41.12
CA THR A 25 -44.15 15.32 -41.17
C THR A 25 -43.84 13.87 -40.77
N LEU A 26 -43.08 13.14 -41.59
CA LEU A 26 -42.69 11.76 -41.30
C LEU A 26 -41.93 11.69 -39.95
N PRO A 27 -42.22 10.71 -39.07
CA PRO A 27 -41.60 10.66 -37.75
C PRO A 27 -40.09 10.42 -37.84
N LYS A 28 -39.34 11.06 -36.93
CA LYS A 28 -37.88 10.91 -36.84
C LYS A 28 -37.50 9.49 -36.41
N PRO A 29 -36.53 8.84 -37.07
CA PRO A 29 -36.11 7.49 -36.69
C PRO A 29 -35.25 7.48 -35.43
N THR A 30 -35.26 6.34 -34.75
CA THR A 30 -34.41 6.06 -33.58
C THR A 30 -33.19 5.27 -33.99
N ILE A 31 -32.01 5.65 -33.48
CA ILE A 31 -30.72 5.00 -33.77
C ILE A 31 -30.07 4.53 -32.47
N TRP A 32 -29.44 3.34 -32.49
CA TRP A 32 -28.65 2.83 -31.37
C TRP A 32 -27.58 1.83 -31.85
N ALA A 33 -26.66 1.45 -30.98
CA ALA A 33 -25.64 0.43 -31.25
C ALA A 33 -25.72 -0.72 -30.25
N GLU A 34 -25.49 -1.94 -30.74
CA GLU A 34 -25.42 -3.17 -29.95
C GLU A 34 -24.03 -3.83 -30.12
N PRO A 35 -23.33 -4.18 -29.03
CA PRO A 35 -23.78 -4.15 -27.62
C PRO A 35 -23.73 -2.77 -26.95
N GLY A 36 -23.13 -1.76 -27.62
CA GLY A 36 -23.05 -0.40 -27.12
C GLY A 36 -22.29 0.52 -28.07
N SER A 37 -22.17 1.80 -27.69
CA SER A 37 -21.53 2.84 -28.52
C SER A 37 -20.01 2.97 -28.31
N VAL A 38 -19.45 2.36 -27.26
CA VAL A 38 -18.01 2.29 -26.99
C VAL A 38 -17.56 0.87 -27.26
N VAL A 39 -16.78 0.68 -28.32
CA VAL A 39 -16.45 -0.65 -28.87
C VAL A 39 -14.94 -0.85 -28.86
N SER A 40 -14.48 -2.04 -28.48
CA SER A 40 -13.05 -2.38 -28.55
C SER A 40 -12.61 -2.62 -29.99
N TRP A 41 -11.38 -2.25 -30.30
CA TRP A 41 -10.76 -2.47 -31.61
C TRP A 41 -10.80 -3.96 -31.98
N GLY A 42 -11.23 -4.25 -33.22
CA GLY A 42 -11.41 -5.60 -33.73
C GLY A 42 -12.72 -6.29 -33.33
N SER A 43 -13.47 -5.76 -32.36
CA SER A 43 -14.78 -6.32 -31.95
C SER A 43 -15.88 -5.97 -32.95
N PRO A 44 -16.93 -6.80 -33.08
CA PRO A 44 -18.08 -6.49 -33.92
C PRO A 44 -19.04 -5.53 -33.20
N VAL A 45 -19.75 -4.69 -33.97
CA VAL A 45 -20.85 -3.84 -33.50
C VAL A 45 -21.91 -3.74 -34.58
N THR A 46 -23.18 -3.71 -34.16
CA THR A 46 -24.31 -3.47 -35.08
C THR A 46 -24.98 -2.16 -34.73
N ILE A 47 -25.12 -1.27 -35.71
CA ILE A 47 -25.93 -0.05 -35.59
C ILE A 47 -27.34 -0.38 -36.09
N TRP A 48 -28.34 -0.03 -35.30
CA TRP A 48 -29.74 -0.21 -35.64
C TRP A 48 -30.40 1.14 -35.93
N CYS A 49 -31.28 1.15 -36.92
CA CYS A 49 -32.15 2.29 -37.20
C CYS A 49 -33.60 1.80 -37.27
N GLN A 50 -34.49 2.43 -36.52
CA GLN A 50 -35.92 2.11 -36.48
C GLN A 50 -36.77 3.27 -36.97
N GLY A 51 -37.65 3.00 -37.92
CA GLY A 51 -38.67 3.90 -38.44
C GLY A 51 -40.07 3.35 -38.20
N PRO A 52 -41.12 3.99 -38.77
CA PRO A 52 -42.48 3.47 -38.73
C PRO A 52 -42.65 2.28 -39.71
N PRO A 53 -43.67 1.44 -39.50
CA PRO A 53 -44.06 0.42 -40.47
C PRO A 53 -44.35 1.06 -41.84
N GLY A 54 -43.68 0.59 -42.89
CA GLY A 54 -43.80 1.13 -44.26
C GLY A 54 -42.58 1.90 -44.80
N ALA A 55 -41.50 2.01 -44.00
CA ALA A 55 -40.19 2.40 -44.50
C ALA A 55 -39.69 1.40 -45.56
N GLN A 56 -39.27 1.90 -46.72
CA GLN A 56 -38.78 1.07 -47.83
C GLN A 56 -37.27 0.89 -47.82
N GLU A 57 -36.57 1.88 -47.28
CA GLU A 57 -35.12 1.92 -47.25
C GLU A 57 -34.62 2.76 -46.08
N PHE A 58 -33.46 2.37 -45.57
CA PHE A 58 -32.76 3.09 -44.50
C PHE A 58 -31.35 3.43 -44.97
N HIS A 59 -30.95 4.67 -44.70
CA HIS A 59 -29.61 5.17 -44.96
C HIS A 59 -28.93 5.51 -43.65
N LEU A 60 -27.65 5.20 -43.58
CA LEU A 60 -26.78 5.54 -42.47
C LEU A 60 -25.64 6.44 -42.97
N ASP A 61 -25.61 7.66 -42.45
CA ASP A 61 -24.58 8.64 -42.80
C ASP A 61 -23.62 8.81 -41.61
N LYS A 62 -22.33 8.93 -41.92
CA LYS A 62 -21.28 9.28 -40.96
C LYS A 62 -20.80 10.71 -41.24
N GLU A 63 -20.76 11.54 -40.21
CA GLU A 63 -20.23 12.89 -40.29
C GLU A 63 -18.78 12.92 -40.84
N GLY A 64 -18.52 13.79 -41.82
CA GLY A 64 -17.20 13.97 -42.43
C GLY A 64 -16.81 12.95 -43.50
N ASN A 65 -17.68 11.97 -43.81
CA ASN A 65 -17.49 11.06 -44.94
C ASN A 65 -18.67 11.20 -45.93
N PRO A 66 -18.44 11.69 -47.17
CA PRO A 66 -19.50 11.86 -48.16
C PRO A 66 -19.97 10.55 -48.81
N VAL A 67 -19.29 9.42 -48.54
CA VAL A 67 -19.72 8.11 -49.03
C VAL A 67 -20.78 7.55 -48.09
N PHE A 68 -21.99 7.32 -48.61
CA PHE A 68 -23.07 6.61 -47.91
C PHE A 68 -22.53 5.29 -47.38
N TRP A 69 -22.49 5.12 -46.05
CA TRP A 69 -21.75 4.02 -45.44
C TRP A 69 -22.38 2.67 -45.76
N ASP A 70 -23.71 2.58 -45.79
CA ASP A 70 -24.43 1.42 -46.29
C ASP A 70 -25.91 1.75 -46.54
N ARG A 71 -26.52 1.10 -47.53
CA ARG A 71 -27.97 1.12 -47.80
C ARG A 71 -28.51 -0.28 -47.54
N GLU A 72 -29.27 -0.44 -46.46
CA GLU A 72 -29.97 -1.69 -46.20
C GLU A 72 -31.46 -1.56 -46.52
N LYS A 73 -31.98 -2.57 -47.23
CA LYS A 73 -33.41 -2.79 -47.34
C LYS A 73 -33.83 -3.67 -46.15
N PRO A 74 -34.83 -3.27 -45.36
CA PRO A 74 -35.25 -4.04 -44.20
C PRO A 74 -35.64 -5.47 -44.65
N PRO A 75 -35.29 -6.52 -43.88
CA PRO A 75 -35.71 -7.87 -44.20
C PRO A 75 -37.24 -7.97 -44.00
N GLY A 76 -37.98 -7.93 -45.11
CA GLY A 76 -39.44 -8.02 -45.12
C GLY A 76 -40.14 -6.69 -44.78
N PRO A 77 -41.37 -6.71 -44.25
CA PRO A 77 -42.10 -5.50 -43.82
C PRO A 77 -41.54 -4.93 -42.49
N GLY A 78 -40.22 -5.01 -42.32
CA GLY A 78 -39.52 -4.63 -41.12
C GLY A 78 -39.50 -3.11 -40.93
N ASP A 79 -39.70 -2.69 -39.69
CA ASP A 79 -39.57 -1.31 -39.23
C ASP A 79 -38.12 -0.93 -38.86
N LYS A 80 -37.18 -1.88 -39.02
CA LYS A 80 -35.78 -1.77 -38.60
C LYS A 80 -34.80 -2.17 -39.70
N ALA A 81 -33.71 -1.42 -39.80
CA ALA A 81 -32.51 -1.79 -40.55
C ALA A 81 -31.33 -2.00 -39.59
N ARG A 82 -30.44 -2.92 -39.96
CA ARG A 82 -29.19 -3.18 -39.25
C ARG A 82 -28.02 -2.71 -40.11
N PHE A 83 -26.90 -2.36 -39.50
CA PHE A 83 -25.67 -2.00 -40.19
C PHE A 83 -24.52 -2.61 -39.41
N SER A 84 -23.89 -3.63 -39.97
CA SER A 84 -22.95 -4.49 -39.22
C SER A 84 -21.50 -4.13 -39.52
N ILE A 85 -20.75 -3.77 -38.49
CA ILE A 85 -19.30 -3.61 -38.54
C ILE A 85 -18.69 -4.87 -37.95
N HIS A 86 -18.10 -5.73 -38.79
CA HIS A 86 -17.52 -6.99 -38.33
C HIS A 86 -16.23 -6.82 -37.53
N TYR A 87 -15.43 -5.81 -37.88
CA TYR A 87 -14.14 -5.54 -37.26
C TYR A 87 -13.98 -4.04 -37.02
N MET A 88 -14.22 -3.59 -35.80
CA MET A 88 -14.12 -2.17 -35.45
C MET A 88 -12.69 -1.65 -35.66
N ARG A 89 -12.56 -0.57 -36.43
CA ARG A 89 -11.30 0.15 -36.67
C ARG A 89 -11.45 1.65 -36.37
N ASP A 90 -10.35 2.38 -36.41
CA ASP A 90 -10.29 3.83 -36.16
C ASP A 90 -11.11 4.66 -37.16
N ASP A 91 -11.13 4.25 -38.43
CA ASP A 91 -11.94 4.82 -39.51
C ASP A 91 -13.45 4.69 -39.28
N HIS A 92 -13.91 3.74 -38.47
CA HIS A 92 -15.33 3.57 -38.13
C HIS A 92 -15.77 4.48 -36.98
N ALA A 93 -14.86 5.05 -36.20
CA ALA A 93 -15.23 5.95 -35.11
C ALA A 93 -15.81 7.26 -35.66
N GLY A 94 -16.97 7.69 -35.17
CA GLY A 94 -17.70 8.82 -35.78
C GLY A 94 -19.04 9.16 -35.16
N SER A 95 -19.64 10.24 -35.67
CA SER A 95 -21.03 10.61 -35.41
C SER A 95 -21.89 10.05 -36.54
N TYR A 96 -22.84 9.18 -36.20
CA TYR A 96 -23.72 8.52 -37.16
C TYR A 96 -25.14 9.06 -37.04
N GLN A 97 -25.81 9.26 -38.17
CA GLN A 97 -27.22 9.62 -38.22
C GLN A 97 -27.91 8.77 -39.28
N CYS A 98 -29.10 8.28 -38.96
CA CYS A 98 -29.89 7.50 -39.91
C CYS A 98 -31.16 8.25 -40.33
N TYR A 99 -31.68 7.91 -41.50
CA TYR A 99 -32.95 8.40 -42.03
C TYR A 99 -33.55 7.35 -42.96
N TYR A 100 -34.85 7.41 -43.19
CA TYR A 100 -35.55 6.41 -44.00
C TYR A 100 -36.41 7.03 -45.09
N GLY A 101 -36.55 6.28 -46.18
CA GLY A 101 -37.36 6.63 -47.33
C GLY A 101 -38.71 5.90 -47.29
N THR A 102 -39.77 6.62 -47.63
CA THR A 102 -41.11 6.09 -47.86
C THR A 102 -41.60 6.49 -49.26
N ARG A 103 -42.75 5.97 -49.70
CA ARG A 103 -43.36 6.40 -50.97
C ARG A 103 -43.66 7.91 -51.02
N THR A 104 -43.88 8.52 -49.86
CA THR A 104 -44.29 9.91 -49.73
C THR A 104 -43.13 10.88 -49.55
N GLY A 105 -41.90 10.37 -49.37
CA GLY A 105 -40.71 11.19 -49.16
C GLY A 105 -39.77 10.63 -48.10
N TRP A 106 -38.80 11.45 -47.71
CA TRP A 106 -37.75 11.12 -46.75
C TRP A 106 -38.07 11.66 -45.35
N SER A 107 -37.69 10.91 -44.33
CA SER A 107 -37.73 11.38 -42.94
C SER A 107 -36.65 12.42 -42.66
N GLU A 108 -36.80 13.14 -41.56
CA GLU A 108 -35.68 13.85 -40.93
C GLU A 108 -34.60 12.86 -40.45
N ARG A 109 -33.39 13.36 -40.20
CA ARG A 109 -32.26 12.59 -39.65
C ARG A 109 -32.48 12.29 -38.16
N SER A 110 -32.04 11.12 -37.72
CA SER A 110 -32.04 10.73 -36.31
C SER A 110 -31.18 11.65 -35.44
N ASP A 111 -31.32 11.49 -34.13
CA ASP A 111 -30.30 12.00 -33.21
C ASP A 111 -28.94 11.35 -33.50
N PRO A 112 -27.82 12.05 -33.26
CA PRO A 112 -26.51 11.53 -33.59
C PRO A 112 -26.07 10.45 -32.61
N LEU A 113 -25.69 9.29 -33.14
CA LEU A 113 -25.03 8.21 -32.40
C LEU A 113 -23.51 8.41 -32.45
N GLN A 114 -22.89 8.69 -31.30
CA GLN A 114 -21.43 8.78 -31.20
C GLN A 114 -20.83 7.38 -31.04
N LEU A 115 -20.24 6.83 -32.10
CA LEU A 115 -19.52 5.56 -32.06
C LEU A 115 -18.04 5.81 -31.75
N VAL A 116 -17.54 5.16 -30.70
CA VAL A 116 -16.18 5.30 -30.18
C VAL A 116 -15.45 3.97 -30.30
N VAL A 117 -14.19 4.00 -30.74
CA VAL A 117 -13.28 2.85 -30.68
C VAL A 117 -12.30 2.99 -29.52
N THR A 118 -12.02 1.89 -28.82
CA THR A 118 -11.04 1.80 -27.74
C THR A 118 -10.00 0.73 -28.05
N GLY A 119 -8.76 0.87 -27.54
CA GLY A 119 -7.72 -0.13 -27.74
C GLY A 119 -6.75 -0.03 -28.93
N PRO A 120 -6.85 0.87 -29.94
CA PRO A 120 -5.80 0.99 -30.97
C PRO A 120 -4.45 1.48 -30.44
N TYR A 121 -4.42 2.09 -29.25
CA TYR A 121 -3.20 2.55 -28.58
C TYR A 121 -3.01 1.89 -27.21
N GLY A 122 -1.76 1.86 -26.72
CA GLY A 122 -1.43 1.31 -25.40
C GLY A 122 -2.10 2.05 -24.24
N LYS A 123 -2.39 1.32 -23.15
CA LYS A 123 -3.12 1.84 -21.98
C LYS A 123 -2.34 2.94 -21.21
N PRO A 124 -3.03 3.97 -20.69
CA PRO A 124 -2.42 4.94 -19.77
C PRO A 124 -2.28 4.33 -18.36
N SER A 125 -1.47 4.97 -17.52
CA SER A 125 -1.35 4.64 -16.09
C SER A 125 -2.31 5.51 -15.28
N LEU A 126 -3.04 4.91 -14.33
CA LEU A 126 -3.96 5.60 -13.43
C LEU A 126 -3.52 5.41 -11.98
N SER A 127 -3.42 6.48 -11.21
CA SER A 127 -3.01 6.47 -9.80
C SER A 127 -3.79 7.49 -8.98
N ALA A 128 -3.96 7.23 -7.68
CA ALA A 128 -4.56 8.19 -6.74
C ALA A 128 -3.47 8.92 -5.94
N LEU A 129 -3.61 10.24 -5.83
CA LEU A 129 -2.72 11.10 -5.06
C LEU A 129 -3.43 11.65 -3.82
N PRO A 130 -2.80 11.57 -2.63
CA PRO A 130 -1.52 10.90 -2.33
C PRO A 130 -1.65 9.37 -2.14
N SER A 131 -2.88 8.86 -2.05
CA SER A 131 -3.20 7.46 -1.74
C SER A 131 -4.59 7.11 -2.32
N PRO A 132 -4.83 5.84 -2.72
CA PRO A 132 -6.15 5.36 -3.12
C PRO A 132 -7.13 5.22 -1.94
N VAL A 133 -6.67 5.41 -0.70
CA VAL A 133 -7.53 5.41 0.49
C VAL A 133 -7.85 6.83 0.92
N VAL A 134 -9.13 7.15 0.99
CA VAL A 134 -9.67 8.50 1.18
C VAL A 134 -10.64 8.48 2.36
N MET A 135 -10.60 9.49 3.22
CA MET A 135 -11.55 9.61 4.32
C MET A 135 -12.95 9.90 3.76
N SER A 136 -13.99 9.34 4.39
CA SER A 136 -15.39 9.66 4.07
C SER A 136 -15.62 11.18 4.04
N GLY A 137 -16.28 11.68 2.99
CA GLY A 137 -16.49 13.11 2.73
C GLY A 137 -15.26 13.85 2.16
N GLY A 138 -14.11 13.20 2.07
CA GLY A 138 -12.89 13.76 1.52
C GLY A 138 -12.83 13.75 0.00
N ASN A 139 -11.82 14.44 -0.54
CA ASN A 139 -11.51 14.49 -1.95
C ASN A 139 -10.15 13.82 -2.23
N VAL A 140 -9.99 13.27 -3.42
CA VAL A 140 -8.75 12.70 -3.92
C VAL A 140 -8.50 13.15 -5.35
N THR A 141 -7.24 13.22 -5.74
CA THR A 141 -6.88 13.54 -7.13
C THR A 141 -6.43 12.27 -7.83
N LEU A 142 -7.10 11.89 -8.92
CA LEU A 142 -6.65 10.80 -9.77
C LEU A 142 -5.74 11.37 -10.87
N GLN A 143 -4.53 10.87 -10.94
CA GLN A 143 -3.56 11.18 -11.96
C GLN A 143 -3.60 10.11 -13.04
N CYS A 144 -3.94 10.52 -14.25
CA CYS A 144 -3.86 9.68 -15.42
C CYS A 144 -2.71 10.16 -16.31
N GLY A 145 -1.75 9.28 -16.59
CA GLY A 145 -0.54 9.59 -17.33
C GLY A 145 -0.35 8.69 -18.55
N SER A 146 0.21 9.24 -19.61
CA SER A 146 0.62 8.50 -20.79
C SER A 146 2.02 8.93 -21.24
N ARG A 147 2.80 7.94 -21.70
CA ARG A 147 4.12 8.18 -22.31
C ARG A 147 4.01 8.73 -23.73
N TRP A 148 2.81 8.71 -24.28
CA TRP A 148 2.52 9.21 -25.62
C TRP A 148 2.03 10.65 -25.56
N GLY A 149 2.17 11.40 -26.66
CA GLY A 149 1.77 12.80 -26.76
C GLY A 149 0.26 13.06 -26.81
N PHE A 150 -0.56 12.23 -26.14
CA PHE A 150 -1.99 12.46 -26.04
C PHE A 150 -2.26 13.78 -25.32
N ASN A 151 -3.24 14.54 -25.81
CA ASN A 151 -3.56 15.86 -25.27
C ASN A 151 -4.92 15.92 -24.59
N ARG A 152 -5.66 14.80 -24.54
CA ARG A 152 -6.96 14.67 -23.86
C ARG A 152 -6.99 13.35 -23.10
N PHE A 153 -7.61 13.38 -21.93
CA PHE A 153 -7.81 12.23 -21.06
C PHE A 153 -9.27 12.14 -20.63
N LEU A 154 -9.82 10.94 -20.57
CA LEU A 154 -11.17 10.65 -20.08
C LEU A 154 -11.08 9.75 -18.86
N LEU A 155 -11.65 10.19 -17.75
CA LEU A 155 -11.86 9.36 -16.57
C LEU A 155 -13.29 8.84 -16.57
N THR A 156 -13.49 7.55 -16.38
CA THR A 156 -14.80 6.90 -16.24
C THR A 156 -14.92 6.25 -14.87
N LYS A 157 -16.04 6.47 -14.17
CA LYS A 157 -16.41 5.77 -12.93
C LYS A 157 -17.28 4.58 -13.31
N GLU A 158 -16.87 3.38 -12.91
CA GLU A 158 -17.64 2.15 -13.10
C GLU A 158 -18.71 1.96 -12.01
N GLY A 159 -19.89 1.45 -12.36
CA GLY A 159 -20.95 1.06 -11.44
C GLY A 159 -22.31 1.66 -11.76
N GLU A 160 -23.22 1.73 -10.79
CA GLU A 160 -24.60 2.23 -10.99
C GLU A 160 -24.64 3.71 -11.40
N ASP A 161 -23.70 4.53 -10.90
CA ASP A 161 -23.52 5.93 -11.28
C ASP A 161 -22.40 6.08 -12.31
N GLU A 162 -22.54 5.42 -13.46
CA GLU A 162 -21.62 5.61 -14.59
C GLU A 162 -21.53 7.10 -14.92
N SER A 163 -20.32 7.65 -14.78
CA SER A 163 -20.04 9.05 -15.09
C SER A 163 -18.67 9.15 -15.74
N SER A 164 -18.53 10.12 -16.64
CA SER A 164 -17.27 10.34 -17.33
C SER A 164 -16.94 11.81 -17.40
N ARG A 165 -15.65 12.13 -17.32
CA ARG A 165 -15.15 13.50 -17.40
C ARG A 165 -13.89 13.54 -18.22
N ALA A 166 -13.86 14.41 -19.22
CA ALA A 166 -12.68 14.65 -20.04
C ALA A 166 -11.93 15.90 -19.56
N LEU A 167 -10.60 15.82 -19.52
CA LEU A 167 -9.70 16.94 -19.24
C LEU A 167 -8.59 17.01 -20.29
N ASP A 168 -8.03 18.21 -20.44
CA ASP A 168 -6.88 18.43 -21.29
C ASP A 168 -5.60 17.98 -20.57
N GLY A 169 -4.71 17.32 -21.32
CA GLY A 169 -3.44 16.82 -20.83
C GLY A 169 -2.41 17.94 -20.70
N GLN A 170 -1.70 17.96 -19.57
CA GLN A 170 -0.54 18.80 -19.34
C GLN A 170 0.72 18.05 -19.77
N ARG A 171 1.64 18.76 -20.43
CA ARG A 171 2.91 18.19 -20.90
C ARG A 171 3.98 18.37 -19.83
N MET A 172 4.63 17.27 -19.49
CA MET A 172 5.69 17.21 -18.49
C MET A 172 7.06 17.46 -19.13
N LEU A 173 8.06 17.82 -18.31
CA LEU A 173 9.44 18.10 -18.73
C LEU A 173 10.13 16.90 -19.39
N ASP A 174 9.72 15.69 -19.05
CA ASP A 174 10.23 14.42 -19.59
C ASP A 174 9.50 13.96 -20.87
N GLY A 175 8.59 14.80 -21.41
CA GLY A 175 7.80 14.51 -22.59
C GLY A 175 6.52 13.71 -22.33
N GLN A 176 6.28 13.24 -21.10
CA GLN A 176 5.03 12.57 -20.74
C GLN A 176 3.86 13.55 -20.72
N THR A 177 2.65 13.02 -20.88
CA THR A 177 1.42 13.80 -20.76
C THR A 177 0.57 13.25 -19.64
N GLN A 178 -0.08 14.12 -18.87
CA GLN A 178 -0.94 13.69 -17.77
C GLN A 178 -2.12 14.63 -17.55
N ALA A 179 -3.18 14.12 -16.93
CA ALA A 179 -4.30 14.89 -16.44
C ALA A 179 -4.57 14.55 -14.96
N LEU A 180 -4.96 15.57 -14.20
CA LEU A 180 -5.29 15.49 -12.78
C LEU A 180 -6.79 15.68 -12.60
N PHE A 181 -7.48 14.65 -12.15
CA PHE A 181 -8.93 14.62 -11.95
C PHE A 181 -9.25 14.72 -10.46
N PRO A 182 -9.78 15.87 -9.97
CA PRO A 182 -10.31 15.93 -8.62
C PRO A 182 -11.61 15.11 -8.55
N VAL A 183 -11.66 14.16 -7.61
CA VAL A 183 -12.78 13.27 -7.33
C VAL A 183 -13.19 13.45 -5.87
N GLY A 184 -14.46 13.70 -5.65
CA GLY A 184 -15.05 13.79 -4.32
C GLY A 184 -16.22 14.78 -4.28
N PRO A 185 -16.95 14.84 -3.15
CA PRO A 185 -16.70 14.10 -1.92
C PRO A 185 -16.97 12.60 -2.07
N VAL A 186 -16.08 11.75 -1.56
CA VAL A 186 -16.28 10.28 -1.59
C VAL A 186 -17.20 9.86 -0.46
N THR A 187 -18.14 8.96 -0.76
CA THR A 187 -19.12 8.46 0.21
C THR A 187 -19.03 6.94 0.35
N PRO A 188 -19.20 6.40 1.57
CA PRO A 188 -19.35 4.96 1.76
C PRO A 188 -20.58 4.44 1.01
N GLY A 189 -20.57 3.14 0.67
CA GLY A 189 -21.70 2.47 0.01
C GLY A 189 -21.66 2.48 -1.52
N HIS A 190 -20.96 3.44 -2.15
CA HIS A 190 -20.74 3.44 -3.60
C HIS A 190 -19.44 2.71 -3.94
N ARG A 191 -19.44 1.99 -5.06
CA ARG A 191 -18.21 1.41 -5.62
C ARG A 191 -17.46 2.50 -6.37
N TRP A 192 -16.28 2.87 -5.87
CA TRP A 192 -15.44 3.91 -6.46
C TRP A 192 -14.33 3.26 -7.29
N THR A 193 -14.70 2.66 -8.42
CA THR A 193 -13.74 2.07 -9.37
C THR A 193 -13.63 2.96 -10.60
N PHE A 194 -12.41 3.30 -10.99
CA PHE A 194 -12.14 4.21 -12.09
C PHE A 194 -11.26 3.59 -13.15
N ARG A 195 -11.53 3.94 -14.41
CA ARG A 195 -10.64 3.70 -15.56
C ARG A 195 -10.33 5.01 -16.26
N CYS A 196 -9.17 5.07 -16.87
CA CYS A 196 -8.76 6.19 -17.68
C CYS A 196 -8.45 5.78 -19.12
N TYR A 197 -8.80 6.67 -20.04
CA TYR A 197 -8.47 6.61 -21.45
C TYR A 197 -7.72 7.88 -21.86
N SER A 198 -6.93 7.80 -22.91
CA SER A 198 -6.20 8.91 -23.50
C SER A 198 -6.44 8.96 -25.00
N PHE A 199 -6.59 10.15 -25.57
CA PHE A 199 -6.90 10.33 -26.99
C PHE A 199 -6.39 11.68 -27.50
N TYR A 200 -6.42 11.86 -28.82
CA TYR A 200 -6.04 13.13 -29.45
C TYR A 200 -7.26 14.03 -29.68
N ARG A 201 -7.07 15.34 -29.51
CA ARG A 201 -8.11 16.36 -29.74
C ARG A 201 -8.68 16.32 -31.16
N HIS A 202 -7.86 15.95 -32.16
CA HIS A 202 -8.30 15.83 -33.55
C HIS A 202 -9.03 14.52 -33.86
N SER A 203 -8.95 13.52 -32.97
CA SER A 203 -9.64 12.22 -33.10
C SER A 203 -10.36 11.84 -31.79
N PRO A 204 -11.36 12.63 -31.35
CA PRO A 204 -11.98 12.50 -30.03
C PRO A 204 -12.73 11.19 -29.77
N ARG A 205 -12.96 10.38 -30.82
CA ARG A 205 -13.70 9.12 -30.80
C ARG A 205 -12.79 7.89 -30.92
N VAL A 206 -11.46 8.10 -30.95
CA VAL A 206 -10.46 7.04 -31.01
C VAL A 206 -9.63 7.08 -29.73
N TRP A 207 -9.90 6.16 -28.81
CA TRP A 207 -9.29 6.14 -27.49
C TRP A 207 -8.21 5.07 -27.36
N SER A 208 -7.30 5.23 -26.42
CA SER A 208 -6.39 4.15 -26.03
C SER A 208 -7.14 2.96 -25.41
N ALA A 209 -6.40 1.88 -25.15
CA ALA A 209 -6.87 0.82 -24.27
C ALA A 209 -7.16 1.39 -22.85
N PRO A 210 -8.15 0.84 -22.13
CA PRO A 210 -8.42 1.27 -20.76
C PRO A 210 -7.20 1.05 -19.86
N SER A 211 -6.98 1.96 -18.91
CA SER A 211 -6.06 1.72 -17.80
C SER A 211 -6.49 0.50 -16.99
N ASP A 212 -5.57 -0.01 -16.16
CA ASP A 212 -5.98 -0.92 -15.09
C ASP A 212 -6.98 -0.20 -14.17
N PRO A 213 -8.00 -0.92 -13.66
CA PRO A 213 -9.00 -0.33 -12.80
C PRO A 213 -8.38 0.12 -11.47
N LEU A 214 -8.69 1.34 -11.04
CA LEU A 214 -8.27 1.88 -9.76
C LEU A 214 -9.47 1.95 -8.82
N GLU A 215 -9.44 1.16 -7.75
CA GLU A 215 -10.46 1.19 -6.69
C GLU A 215 -10.03 2.11 -5.56
N LEU A 216 -10.91 3.02 -5.16
CA LEU A 216 -10.74 3.83 -3.97
C LEU A 216 -11.37 3.16 -2.76
N LEU A 217 -10.66 3.14 -1.64
CA LEU A 217 -11.20 2.71 -0.37
C LEU A 217 -11.62 3.91 0.46
N VAL A 218 -12.85 3.88 0.97
CA VAL A 218 -13.37 4.93 1.84
C VAL A 218 -13.10 4.55 3.30
N SER A 219 -12.22 5.30 3.95
CA SER A 219 -11.88 5.16 5.36
C SER A 219 -12.89 5.92 6.22
N GLY A 220 -13.45 5.22 7.19
CA GLY A 220 -14.39 5.70 8.19
C GLY A 220 -13.75 5.88 9.57
N LEU A 221 -14.59 5.92 10.60
CA LEU A 221 -14.20 6.23 11.99
C LEU A 221 -13.94 4.99 12.85
N SER A 222 -14.01 3.78 12.27
CA SER A 222 -13.80 2.54 13.02
C SER A 222 -12.36 2.42 13.55
N GLY A 223 -12.19 1.67 14.65
CA GLY A 223 -10.93 1.55 15.40
C GLY A 223 -9.73 1.23 14.52
N LYS A 224 -8.65 2.02 14.64
CA LYS A 224 -7.46 1.89 13.80
C LYS A 224 -6.68 0.60 14.10
N PRO A 225 -6.23 -0.15 13.08
CA PRO A 225 -5.35 -1.28 13.29
C PRO A 225 -3.91 -0.81 13.57
N SER A 226 -3.07 -1.75 13.99
CA SER A 226 -1.63 -1.56 14.19
C SER A 226 -0.85 -2.27 13.09
N LEU A 227 0.01 -1.52 12.39
CA LEU A 227 0.92 -2.05 11.38
C LEU A 227 2.28 -2.34 12.02
N LEU A 228 2.72 -3.59 11.92
CA LEU A 228 3.93 -4.11 12.55
C LEU A 228 4.90 -4.65 11.50
N THR A 229 6.18 -4.60 11.84
CA THR A 229 7.27 -5.24 11.09
C THR A 229 8.08 -6.10 12.06
N PRO A 230 7.92 -7.44 12.04
CA PRO A 230 8.64 -8.35 12.95
C PRO A 230 10.17 -8.20 12.87
N GLN A 231 10.69 -7.87 11.69
CA GLN A 231 12.11 -7.69 11.42
C GLN A 231 12.62 -6.27 11.76
N GLY A 232 11.73 -5.36 12.13
CA GLY A 232 12.05 -3.95 12.34
C GLY A 232 11.91 -3.07 11.08
N PRO A 233 11.99 -1.74 11.22
CA PRO A 233 11.76 -0.80 10.13
C PRO A 233 12.94 -0.66 9.14
N VAL A 234 14.13 -1.17 9.51
CA VAL A 234 15.34 -1.14 8.67
C VAL A 234 15.61 -2.54 8.17
N VAL A 235 15.56 -2.73 6.85
CA VAL A 235 15.73 -4.06 6.22
C VAL A 235 16.83 -4.01 5.18
N THR A 236 17.70 -5.01 5.19
CA THR A 236 18.77 -5.11 4.19
C THR A 236 18.20 -5.61 2.88
N SER A 237 18.62 -5.02 1.76
CA SER A 237 18.10 -5.43 0.47
C SER A 237 18.38 -6.92 0.17
N GLY A 238 17.38 -7.61 -0.39
CA GLY A 238 17.42 -9.05 -0.65
C GLY A 238 16.82 -9.90 0.47
N GLN A 239 16.63 -9.36 1.68
CA GLN A 239 15.94 -10.06 2.76
C GLN A 239 14.43 -10.11 2.50
N ASN A 240 13.79 -11.21 2.90
CA ASN A 240 12.34 -11.34 2.84
C ASN A 240 11.67 -10.58 3.99
N LEU A 241 10.71 -9.73 3.65
CA LEU A 241 9.93 -8.96 4.62
C LEU A 241 8.45 -9.32 4.53
N THR A 242 7.83 -9.44 5.70
CA THR A 242 6.37 -9.56 5.83
C THR A 242 5.89 -8.48 6.78
N LEU A 243 4.99 -7.63 6.31
CA LEU A 243 4.31 -6.66 7.16
C LEU A 243 3.07 -7.31 7.77
N GLN A 244 2.83 -7.07 9.05
CA GLN A 244 1.74 -7.68 9.79
C GLN A 244 0.78 -6.61 10.24
N CYS A 245 -0.48 -6.71 9.87
CA CYS A 245 -1.52 -5.82 10.32
C CYS A 245 -2.39 -6.51 11.34
N ARG A 246 -2.58 -5.90 12.52
CA ARG A 246 -3.32 -6.49 13.65
C ARG A 246 -4.34 -5.52 14.19
N SER A 247 -5.47 -6.04 14.66
CA SER A 247 -6.46 -5.27 15.40
C SER A 247 -7.13 -6.14 16.46
N ASP A 248 -7.49 -5.50 17.56
CA ASP A 248 -8.43 -5.97 18.58
C ASP A 248 -9.87 -6.00 18.06
N VAL A 249 -10.21 -5.12 17.12
CA VAL A 249 -11.46 -5.19 16.37
C VAL A 249 -11.46 -6.44 15.49
N GLY A 250 -12.58 -7.15 15.47
CA GLY A 250 -12.79 -8.37 14.69
C GLY A 250 -12.95 -8.15 13.18
N TYR A 251 -12.06 -7.39 12.55
CA TYR A 251 -12.06 -7.21 11.09
C TYR A 251 -11.88 -8.56 10.36
N THR A 252 -12.53 -8.70 9.21
CA THR A 252 -12.49 -9.93 8.40
C THR A 252 -11.56 -9.81 7.20
N ARG A 253 -11.14 -8.60 6.84
CA ARG A 253 -10.15 -8.35 5.79
C ARG A 253 -9.31 -7.13 6.15
N PHE A 254 -8.11 -7.07 5.59
CA PHE A 254 -7.19 -5.94 5.74
C PHE A 254 -6.69 -5.47 4.38
N ALA A 255 -6.38 -4.18 4.27
CA ALA A 255 -5.72 -3.59 3.12
C ALA A 255 -4.43 -2.89 3.55
N LEU A 256 -3.40 -2.97 2.72
CA LEU A 256 -2.13 -2.28 2.94
C LEU A 256 -1.93 -1.24 1.83
N SER A 257 -1.78 0.03 2.22
CA SER A 257 -1.46 1.12 1.29
C SER A 257 -0.02 1.56 1.47
N LYS A 258 0.66 1.79 0.34
CA LYS A 258 1.94 2.48 0.26
C LYS A 258 1.70 3.89 -0.26
N VAL A 259 2.23 4.91 0.41
CA VAL A 259 2.10 6.31 -0.06
C VAL A 259 2.75 6.45 -1.44
N GLY A 260 2.00 7.01 -2.40
CA GLY A 260 2.40 7.12 -3.80
C GLY A 260 2.38 5.79 -4.58
N GLY A 261 1.91 4.70 -3.97
CA GLY A 261 1.69 3.42 -4.64
C GLY A 261 0.33 3.37 -5.35
N GLN A 262 0.27 2.59 -6.42
CA GLN A 262 -0.98 2.27 -7.14
C GLN A 262 -1.66 1.03 -6.55
N ASP A 263 -0.85 0.06 -6.10
CA ASP A 263 -1.33 -1.21 -5.58
C ASP A 263 -1.90 -1.06 -4.18
N LEU A 264 -3.06 -1.69 -3.99
CA LEU A 264 -3.76 -1.73 -2.71
C LEU A 264 -4.12 -3.17 -2.35
N PRO A 265 -3.11 -4.01 -2.05
CA PRO A 265 -3.33 -5.41 -1.77
C PRO A 265 -4.27 -5.60 -0.59
N GLN A 266 -5.26 -6.48 -0.76
CA GLN A 266 -6.19 -6.89 0.27
C GLN A 266 -5.94 -8.35 0.65
N ARG A 267 -6.05 -8.66 1.94
CA ARG A 267 -5.87 -10.02 2.49
C ARG A 267 -7.01 -10.34 3.46
N PRO A 268 -7.52 -11.59 3.47
CA PRO A 268 -8.47 -12.01 4.49
C PRO A 268 -7.78 -12.03 5.86
N ALA A 269 -8.54 -11.69 6.89
CA ALA A 269 -8.05 -11.75 8.26
C ALA A 269 -7.99 -13.20 8.74
N GLN A 270 -6.86 -13.55 9.32
CA GLN A 270 -6.64 -14.74 10.12
C GLN A 270 -7.02 -14.42 11.57
N ARG A 271 -7.58 -15.41 12.29
CA ARG A 271 -7.90 -15.31 13.72
C ARG A 271 -6.94 -16.19 14.52
N PRO A 272 -5.75 -15.69 14.88
CA PRO A 272 -4.90 -16.36 15.86
C PRO A 272 -5.62 -16.43 17.22
N GLN A 273 -5.25 -17.41 18.05
CA GLN A 273 -5.83 -17.56 19.39
C GLN A 273 -5.72 -16.26 20.19
N GLY A 274 -6.80 -15.85 20.85
CA GLY A 274 -6.86 -14.61 21.65
C GLY A 274 -7.74 -13.48 21.10
N GLY A 275 -8.65 -13.75 20.15
CA GLY A 275 -9.66 -12.77 19.70
C GLY A 275 -9.15 -11.64 18.80
N LEU A 276 -7.84 -11.57 18.56
CA LEU A 276 -7.21 -10.60 17.65
C LEU A 276 -7.44 -11.00 16.19
N SER A 277 -7.75 -10.02 15.34
CA SER A 277 -7.74 -10.18 13.89
C SER A 277 -6.38 -9.76 13.33
N GLN A 278 -5.87 -10.50 12.36
CA GLN A 278 -4.56 -10.23 11.77
C GLN A 278 -4.51 -10.59 10.28
N ALA A 279 -3.73 -9.87 9.49
CA ALA A 279 -3.30 -10.33 8.17
C ALA A 279 -1.81 -10.08 7.94
N ASP A 280 -1.19 -11.01 7.22
CA ASP A 280 0.21 -10.96 6.83
C ASP A 280 0.33 -10.55 5.34
N PHE A 281 1.18 -9.56 5.09
CA PHE A 281 1.47 -9.01 3.77
C PHE A 281 2.93 -9.31 3.42
N PRO A 282 3.21 -10.45 2.77
CA PRO A 282 4.56 -10.78 2.32
C PRO A 282 4.93 -9.87 1.15
N LEU A 283 5.95 -9.04 1.33
CA LEU A 283 6.53 -8.22 0.25
C LEU A 283 7.61 -9.00 -0.53
N GLY A 284 8.07 -10.13 0.00
CA GLY A 284 9.15 -10.92 -0.60
C GLY A 284 10.51 -10.23 -0.44
N PRO A 285 11.46 -10.45 -1.37
CA PRO A 285 12.82 -9.91 -1.27
C PRO A 285 12.82 -8.39 -1.44
N VAL A 286 13.19 -7.68 -0.38
CA VAL A 286 13.10 -6.23 -0.33
C VAL A 286 14.13 -5.57 -1.26
N GLY A 287 13.68 -4.53 -1.95
CA GLY A 287 14.43 -3.79 -2.95
C GLY A 287 14.05 -2.31 -2.88
N THR A 288 14.59 -1.50 -3.78
CA THR A 288 14.34 -0.05 -3.76
C THR A 288 12.85 0.26 -3.89
N VAL A 289 12.09 -0.46 -4.71
CA VAL A 289 10.64 -0.24 -4.92
C VAL A 289 9.81 -0.33 -3.64
N HIS A 290 10.26 -1.12 -2.66
CA HIS A 290 9.54 -1.36 -1.41
C HIS A 290 9.74 -0.23 -0.38
N ARG A 291 10.71 0.66 -0.55
CA ARG A 291 10.96 1.74 0.42
C ARG A 291 9.81 2.75 0.49
N GLY A 292 9.59 3.35 1.66
CA GLY A 292 8.63 4.43 1.84
C GLY A 292 7.70 4.23 3.02
N GLN A 293 6.56 4.90 2.96
CA GLN A 293 5.57 4.93 4.03
C GLN A 293 4.40 4.00 3.75
N TYR A 294 4.03 3.21 4.76
CA TYR A 294 2.94 2.26 4.71
C TYR A 294 1.89 2.55 5.78
N ARG A 295 0.64 2.25 5.46
CA ARG A 295 -0.51 2.28 6.38
C ARG A 295 -1.38 1.06 6.13
N CYS A 296 -2.00 0.56 7.19
CA CYS A 296 -2.97 -0.52 7.09
C CYS A 296 -4.37 -0.08 7.50
N TYR A 297 -5.37 -0.76 6.95
CA TYR A 297 -6.80 -0.55 7.16
C TYR A 297 -7.49 -1.89 7.40
N GLY A 298 -8.43 -1.93 8.33
CA GLY A 298 -9.30 -3.06 8.59
C GLY A 298 -10.68 -2.87 7.96
N GLY A 299 -11.27 -3.94 7.48
CA GLY A 299 -12.60 -3.93 6.85
C GLY A 299 -13.43 -5.15 7.24
N HIS A 300 -14.75 -4.99 7.13
CA HIS A 300 -15.71 -6.09 7.28
C HIS A 300 -16.13 -6.61 5.90
N GLY A 301 -16.47 -7.90 5.81
CA GLY A 301 -16.58 -8.63 4.55
C GLY A 301 -17.45 -7.93 3.50
N LEU A 302 -18.68 -7.58 3.88
CA LEU A 302 -19.66 -6.94 2.99
C LEU A 302 -19.63 -5.40 3.05
N SER A 303 -18.82 -4.81 3.94
CA SER A 303 -18.78 -3.36 4.07
C SER A 303 -17.84 -2.75 3.04
N SER A 304 -18.29 -1.64 2.45
CA SER A 304 -17.45 -0.73 1.66
C SER A 304 -16.73 0.30 2.53
N GLU A 305 -17.05 0.37 3.82
CA GLU A 305 -16.41 1.24 4.80
C GLU A 305 -15.23 0.52 5.47
N TRP A 306 -14.10 1.22 5.50
CA TRP A 306 -12.86 0.76 6.13
C TRP A 306 -12.60 1.49 7.45
N SER A 307 -11.71 0.94 8.26
CA SER A 307 -11.26 1.59 9.50
C SER A 307 -10.51 2.89 9.25
N ALA A 308 -10.29 3.64 10.33
CA ALA A 308 -9.25 4.66 10.36
C ALA A 308 -7.86 4.03 10.04
N PRO A 309 -6.93 4.78 9.43
CA PRO A 309 -5.59 4.29 9.13
C PRO A 309 -4.79 3.95 10.38
N SER A 310 -3.93 2.93 10.28
CA SER A 310 -2.86 2.71 11.25
C SER A 310 -1.90 3.90 11.32
N GLU A 311 -1.10 3.94 12.39
CA GLU A 311 0.11 4.78 12.40
C GLU A 311 1.00 4.45 11.20
N THR A 312 1.68 5.48 10.68
CA THR A 312 2.57 5.31 9.52
C THR A 312 3.79 4.48 9.91
N LEU A 313 4.05 3.43 9.14
CA LEU A 313 5.30 2.67 9.20
C LEU A 313 6.23 3.13 8.08
N GLU A 314 7.43 3.59 8.44
CA GLU A 314 8.49 3.91 7.49
C GLU A 314 9.37 2.69 7.27
N LEU A 315 9.39 2.18 6.04
CA LEU A 315 10.27 1.09 5.62
C LEU A 315 11.53 1.66 4.96
N LEU A 316 12.67 1.44 5.60
CA LEU A 316 13.98 1.89 5.17
C LEU A 316 14.78 0.72 4.61
N VAL A 317 15.37 0.90 3.42
CA VAL A 317 16.10 -0.17 2.72
C VAL A 317 17.60 0.11 2.78
N ALA A 318 18.34 -0.77 3.44
CA ALA A 318 19.79 -0.69 3.63
C ALA A 318 20.58 -1.44 2.55
N GLY A 319 21.85 -1.04 2.40
CA GLY A 319 22.82 -1.67 1.50
C GLY A 319 22.76 -1.20 0.05
N ARG A 320 22.15 -0.04 -0.23
CA ARG A 320 22.01 0.51 -1.59
C ARG A 320 22.98 1.64 -1.92
N LEU A 321 23.31 2.48 -0.95
CA LEU A 321 24.38 3.47 -1.13
C LEU A 321 25.74 2.79 -0.95
N ARG A 322 26.70 3.12 -1.84
CA ARG A 322 28.09 2.71 -1.69
C ARG A 322 28.66 3.33 -0.39
N ASP A 323 29.66 2.70 0.20
CA ASP A 323 30.30 3.10 1.46
C ASP A 323 29.58 2.70 2.76
N ARG A 324 30.41 2.48 3.78
CA ARG A 324 30.05 2.03 5.11
C ARG A 324 30.49 3.10 6.12
N PRO A 325 29.55 3.71 6.88
CA PRO A 325 29.92 4.68 7.91
C PRO A 325 30.60 3.97 9.09
N SER A 326 31.41 4.71 9.85
CA SER A 326 31.97 4.24 11.12
C SER A 326 31.07 4.64 12.29
N LEU A 327 31.00 3.79 13.31
CA LEU A 327 30.28 4.06 14.55
C LEU A 327 31.24 3.90 15.73
N SER A 328 31.32 4.92 16.57
CA SER A 328 32.16 4.96 17.77
C SER A 328 31.33 5.43 18.97
N VAL A 329 31.86 5.21 20.17
CA VAL A 329 31.16 5.53 21.43
C VAL A 329 32.10 6.25 22.39
N ARG A 330 31.58 7.25 23.10
CA ARG A 330 32.27 7.98 24.18
C ARG A 330 31.38 7.99 25.42
N PRO A 331 31.92 7.74 26.64
CA PRO A 331 33.33 7.48 26.96
C PRO A 331 33.81 6.06 26.57
N GLY A 332 32.89 5.10 26.47
CA GLY A 332 33.19 3.72 26.09
C GLY A 332 31.93 2.86 25.94
N PRO A 333 32.06 1.59 25.55
CA PRO A 333 30.93 0.69 25.30
C PRO A 333 30.29 0.10 26.57
N SER A 334 30.90 0.29 27.74
CA SER A 334 30.38 -0.17 29.03
C SER A 334 30.21 1.02 29.96
N VAL A 335 28.98 1.25 30.43
CA VAL A 335 28.62 2.43 31.26
C VAL A 335 27.67 2.08 32.39
N ALA A 336 27.66 2.93 33.42
CA ALA A 336 26.70 2.85 34.51
C ALA A 336 25.33 3.42 34.12
N PRO A 337 24.24 2.98 34.78
CA PRO A 337 23.00 3.71 34.78
C PRO A 337 23.19 5.16 35.28
N GLY A 338 22.53 6.13 34.65
CA GLY A 338 22.62 7.55 35.01
C GLY A 338 23.70 8.35 34.27
N GLU A 339 24.68 7.68 33.66
CA GLU A 339 25.73 8.34 32.86
C GLU A 339 25.21 8.88 31.53
N THR A 340 26.02 9.71 30.86
CA THR A 340 25.76 10.19 29.49
C THR A 340 26.68 9.46 28.51
N VAL A 341 26.08 8.86 27.48
CA VAL A 341 26.82 8.20 26.39
C VAL A 341 26.55 8.92 25.09
N THR A 342 27.61 9.20 24.34
CA THR A 342 27.50 9.76 22.99
C THR A 342 27.98 8.75 21.96
N LEU A 343 27.10 8.39 21.03
CA LEU A 343 27.40 7.57 19.88
C LEU A 343 27.70 8.48 18.69
N LEU A 344 28.92 8.40 18.16
CA LEU A 344 29.39 9.23 17.06
C LEU A 344 29.45 8.40 15.78
N CYS A 345 28.69 8.84 14.78
CA CYS A 345 28.69 8.24 13.46
C CYS A 345 29.39 9.15 12.46
N GLN A 346 30.28 8.60 11.62
CA GLN A 346 31.09 9.37 10.69
C GLN A 346 31.15 8.75 9.29
N SER A 347 31.33 9.59 8.28
CA SER A 347 31.48 9.21 6.87
C SER A 347 32.43 10.17 6.16
N GLY A 348 33.29 9.63 5.28
CA GLY A 348 34.09 10.45 4.35
C GLY A 348 33.28 10.93 3.13
N GLU A 349 32.20 10.22 2.81
CA GLU A 349 31.29 10.61 1.74
C GLU A 349 30.27 11.64 2.20
N ARG A 350 29.87 12.51 1.27
CA ARG A 350 28.80 13.49 1.48
C ARG A 350 27.51 12.78 1.88
N THR A 351 26.99 13.17 3.02
CA THR A 351 25.72 12.71 3.56
C THR A 351 24.99 13.89 4.17
N ASP A 352 23.66 13.85 4.15
CA ASP A 352 22.83 14.90 4.73
C ASP A 352 22.30 14.49 6.10
N THR A 353 22.15 13.18 6.32
CA THR A 353 21.53 12.65 7.54
C THR A 353 22.14 11.32 7.95
N PHE A 354 22.31 11.13 9.24
CA PHE A 354 22.67 9.86 9.85
C PHE A 354 21.49 9.28 10.62
N LEU A 355 21.39 7.95 10.62
CA LEU A 355 20.39 7.21 11.36
C LEU A 355 21.07 6.24 12.32
N LEU A 356 20.66 6.27 13.57
CA LEU A 356 21.08 5.32 14.59
C LEU A 356 19.94 4.33 14.86
N PHE A 357 20.22 3.06 14.63
CA PHE A 357 19.27 1.97 14.84
C PHE A 357 19.78 1.00 15.90
N LYS A 358 18.90 0.63 16.81
CA LYS A 358 19.13 -0.41 17.81
C LYS A 358 18.49 -1.71 17.33
N GLU A 359 19.28 -2.77 17.19
CA GLU A 359 18.75 -4.07 16.76
C GLU A 359 17.71 -4.62 17.74
N GLY A 360 16.67 -5.24 17.19
CA GLY A 360 15.54 -5.78 17.96
C GLY A 360 14.61 -4.72 18.55
N ALA A 361 14.84 -3.42 18.31
CA ALA A 361 13.93 -2.38 18.74
C ALA A 361 12.77 -2.22 17.74
N ALA A 362 11.54 -2.29 18.24
CA ALA A 362 10.34 -1.92 17.47
C ALA A 362 10.20 -0.41 17.24
N ARG A 363 11.11 0.40 17.80
CA ARG A 363 11.07 1.87 17.73
C ARG A 363 11.68 2.38 16.42
N ARG A 364 11.22 3.57 15.99
CA ARG A 364 11.78 4.27 14.85
C ARG A 364 13.27 4.60 15.09
N PRO A 365 14.14 4.50 14.07
CA PRO A 365 15.54 4.91 14.20
C PRO A 365 15.65 6.40 14.54
N LEU A 366 16.65 6.76 15.33
CA LEU A 366 16.97 8.16 15.60
C LEU A 366 17.62 8.77 14.36
N ARG A 367 17.19 9.97 13.95
CA ARG A 367 17.66 10.63 12.73
C ARG A 367 18.21 12.00 13.07
N LEU A 368 19.47 12.26 12.70
CA LEU A 368 20.14 13.55 12.92
C LEU A 368 20.78 14.05 11.64
N ARG A 369 20.70 15.37 11.39
CA ARG A 369 21.42 16.00 10.29
C ARG A 369 22.92 15.88 10.51
N SER A 370 23.66 15.64 9.44
CA SER A 370 25.11 15.61 9.48
C SER A 370 25.67 17.01 9.69
N GLN A 371 26.77 17.08 10.42
CA GLN A 371 27.65 18.25 10.52
C GLN A 371 28.91 17.97 9.71
N ASP A 372 29.38 18.98 8.98
CA ASP A 372 30.64 18.93 8.26
C ASP A 372 31.75 19.49 9.14
N GLN A 373 32.79 18.70 9.39
CA GLN A 373 34.00 19.10 10.08
C GLN A 373 35.20 18.63 9.26
N ASP A 374 35.90 19.59 8.64
CA ASP A 374 37.14 19.37 7.87
C ASP A 374 37.01 18.30 6.77
N GLY A 375 35.88 18.28 6.05
CA GLY A 375 35.63 17.32 4.96
C GLY A 375 35.22 15.93 5.44
N ARG A 376 34.92 15.77 6.73
CA ARG A 376 34.25 14.60 7.31
C ARG A 376 32.85 14.95 7.79
N TYR A 377 31.89 14.13 7.40
CA TYR A 377 30.51 14.27 7.81
C TYR A 377 30.26 13.41 9.05
N GLN A 378 29.67 14.00 10.09
CA GLN A 378 29.40 13.28 11.33
C GLN A 378 28.11 13.69 12.02
N ALA A 379 27.60 12.83 12.91
CA ALA A 379 26.49 13.14 13.80
C ALA A 379 26.69 12.47 15.17
N GLU A 380 26.37 13.22 16.22
CA GLU A 380 26.48 12.80 17.61
C GLU A 380 25.11 12.50 18.20
N PHE A 381 24.90 11.26 18.63
CA PHE A 381 23.68 10.79 19.26
C PHE A 381 23.92 10.64 20.77
N SER A 382 23.41 11.59 21.55
CA SER A 382 23.55 11.57 23.01
C SER A 382 22.40 10.81 23.68
N LEU A 383 22.75 9.85 24.53
CA LEU A 383 21.87 9.08 25.40
C LEU A 383 22.12 9.55 26.84
N SER A 384 21.17 10.27 27.42
CA SER A 384 21.28 10.80 28.79
C SER A 384 19.91 10.96 29.44
N PRO A 385 19.70 10.48 30.68
CA PRO A 385 20.54 9.54 31.42
C PRO A 385 20.42 8.10 30.89
N VAL A 386 21.49 7.32 30.94
CA VAL A 386 21.47 5.93 30.46
C VAL A 386 20.69 5.02 31.41
N THR A 387 19.88 4.10 30.87
CA THR A 387 19.12 3.08 31.62
C THR A 387 19.36 1.69 31.02
N SER A 388 18.92 0.64 31.72
CA SER A 388 18.99 -0.75 31.21
C SER A 388 18.30 -0.92 29.85
N ALA A 389 17.28 -0.10 29.53
CA ALA A 389 16.60 -0.12 28.23
C ALA A 389 17.50 0.32 27.06
N HIS A 390 18.60 1.04 27.32
CA HIS A 390 19.58 1.43 26.30
C HIS A 390 20.59 0.32 25.99
N ARG A 391 20.67 -0.76 26.77
CA ARG A 391 21.51 -1.91 26.46
C ARG A 391 21.12 -2.54 25.12
N GLY A 392 22.09 -2.85 24.26
CA GLY A 392 21.86 -3.55 23.00
C GLY A 392 22.90 -3.25 21.93
N THR A 393 22.67 -3.77 20.73
CA THR A 393 23.55 -3.57 19.58
C THR A 393 23.04 -2.43 18.72
N TYR A 394 23.91 -1.46 18.44
CA TYR A 394 23.63 -0.30 17.63
C TYR A 394 24.35 -0.38 16.28
N ARG A 395 23.69 0.09 15.23
CA ARG A 395 24.28 0.32 13.90
C ARG A 395 23.91 1.70 13.42
N CYS A 396 24.84 2.31 12.71
CA CYS A 396 24.61 3.57 12.03
C CYS A 396 24.46 3.39 10.52
N TYR A 397 23.65 4.26 9.92
CA TYR A 397 23.43 4.34 8.49
C TYR A 397 23.51 5.80 8.02
N ARG A 398 23.89 6.00 6.76
CA ARG A 398 23.82 7.28 6.08
C ARG A 398 22.58 7.35 5.18
N SER A 399 22.03 8.54 4.99
CA SER A 399 20.90 8.80 4.11
C SER A 399 21.05 10.17 3.45
N LEU A 400 20.55 10.28 2.22
CA LEU A 400 20.55 11.50 1.44
C LEU A 400 19.16 12.13 1.45
N SER A 401 19.09 13.46 1.42
CA SER A 401 17.82 14.20 1.38
C SER A 401 17.02 13.93 0.10
N THR A 402 17.70 13.55 -0.99
CA THR A 402 17.07 13.17 -2.27
C THR A 402 16.17 11.95 -2.16
N ASP A 403 16.52 11.00 -1.28
CA ASP A 403 15.72 9.82 -1.00
C ASP A 403 15.89 9.37 0.46
N PRO A 404 15.04 9.88 1.37
CA PRO A 404 15.20 9.67 2.81
C PRO A 404 14.93 8.23 3.26
N TYR A 405 14.47 7.34 2.37
CA TYR A 405 14.15 5.94 2.67
C TYR A 405 15.23 4.95 2.21
N LEU A 406 16.25 5.42 1.48
CA LEU A 406 17.42 4.64 1.11
C LEU A 406 18.57 4.89 2.08
N LEU A 407 19.21 3.79 2.48
CA LEU A 407 20.32 3.79 3.43
C LEU A 407 21.58 3.16 2.82
N SER A 408 22.74 3.53 3.37
CA SER A 408 24.02 2.85 3.11
C SER A 408 24.06 1.42 3.63
N GLN A 409 25.21 0.78 3.43
CA GLN A 409 25.58 -0.37 4.25
C GLN A 409 25.61 0.02 5.74
N PRO A 410 25.25 -0.92 6.64
CA PRO A 410 25.36 -0.70 8.07
C PRO A 410 26.82 -0.50 8.48
N SER A 411 27.05 0.34 9.49
CA SER A 411 28.32 0.35 10.22
C SER A 411 28.62 -1.01 10.86
N GLU A 412 29.86 -1.18 11.33
CA GLU A 412 30.15 -2.27 12.26
C GLU A 412 29.24 -2.18 13.50
N PRO A 413 28.78 -3.33 14.03
CA PRO A 413 27.90 -3.38 15.18
C PRO A 413 28.61 -2.89 16.44
N LEU A 414 27.96 -2.01 17.20
CA LEU A 414 28.45 -1.53 18.49
C LEU A 414 27.54 -2.02 19.61
N ALA A 415 28.04 -2.93 20.45
CA ALA A 415 27.32 -3.43 21.61
C ALA A 415 27.51 -2.50 22.82
N LEU A 416 26.42 -1.87 23.28
CA LEU A 416 26.40 -1.05 24.50
C LEU A 416 25.94 -1.91 25.68
N VAL A 417 26.78 -2.00 26.71
CA VAL A 417 26.50 -2.70 27.96
C VAL A 417 26.22 -1.68 29.05
N VAL A 418 25.07 -1.82 29.71
CA VAL A 418 24.70 -1.01 30.88
C VAL A 418 24.74 -1.93 32.08
N SER A 419 25.69 -1.72 32.98
CA SER A 419 25.88 -2.56 34.17
C SER A 419 26.00 -1.70 35.41
N ASP A 420 25.25 -2.04 36.45
CA ASP A 420 25.35 -1.38 37.74
C ASP A 420 26.45 -2.07 38.57
N TYR A 421 27.66 -1.53 38.47
CA TYR A 421 28.84 -2.07 39.14
C TYR A 421 28.81 -1.85 40.67
N THR A 422 27.90 -1.02 41.19
CA THR A 422 27.83 -0.72 42.62
C THR A 422 27.48 -1.97 43.44
N VAL A 423 26.43 -2.70 43.05
CA VAL A 423 25.96 -3.90 43.74
C VAL A 423 26.94 -5.07 43.58
N GLN A 424 27.53 -5.22 42.39
CA GLN A 424 28.48 -6.31 42.12
C GLN A 424 29.81 -6.11 42.85
N ASN A 425 30.29 -4.87 42.98
CA ASN A 425 31.47 -4.58 43.79
C ASN A 425 31.18 -4.70 45.28
N LEU A 426 29.99 -4.28 45.77
CA LEU A 426 29.60 -4.48 47.17
C LEU A 426 29.56 -5.97 47.55
N THR A 427 29.00 -6.82 46.70
CA THR A 427 28.95 -8.27 46.94
C THR A 427 30.34 -8.90 46.92
N ARG A 428 31.23 -8.49 46.01
CA ARG A 428 32.64 -8.93 45.99
C ARG A 428 33.42 -8.47 47.22
N MET A 429 33.23 -7.23 47.66
CA MET A 429 33.86 -6.69 48.86
C MET A 429 33.35 -7.40 50.12
N GLY A 430 32.05 -7.70 50.20
CA GLY A 430 31.46 -8.48 51.29
C GLY A 430 32.01 -9.91 51.36
N LEU A 431 32.15 -10.59 50.21
CA LEU A 431 32.79 -11.90 50.12
C LEU A 431 34.27 -11.85 50.52
N ALA A 432 35.02 -10.86 50.06
CA ALA A 432 36.42 -10.69 50.43
C ALA A 432 36.59 -10.44 51.94
N ALA A 433 35.74 -9.59 52.53
CA ALA A 433 35.74 -9.34 53.96
C ALA A 433 35.42 -10.62 54.76
N LEU A 434 34.44 -11.42 54.34
CA LEU A 434 34.09 -12.69 54.96
C LEU A 434 35.26 -13.69 54.91
N VAL A 435 35.93 -13.81 53.76
CA VAL A 435 37.10 -14.67 53.60
C VAL A 435 38.24 -14.24 54.52
N LEU A 436 38.51 -12.94 54.61
CA LEU A 436 39.52 -12.40 55.53
C LEU A 436 39.16 -12.66 57.00
N LEU A 437 37.89 -12.57 57.36
CA LEU A 437 37.40 -12.86 58.71
C LEU A 437 37.58 -14.33 59.07
N LEU A 438 37.25 -15.25 58.15
CA LEU A 438 37.48 -16.68 58.30
C LEU A 438 38.96 -17.03 58.44
N LEU A 439 39.82 -16.44 57.61
CA LEU A 439 41.28 -16.60 57.71
C LEU A 439 41.82 -16.08 59.04
N GLY A 440 41.31 -14.95 59.52
CA GLY A 440 41.65 -14.39 60.84
C GLY A 440 41.26 -15.31 61.99
N ILE A 441 40.06 -15.90 61.95
CA ILE A 441 39.60 -16.87 62.96
C ILE A 441 40.51 -18.11 62.97
N LEU A 442 40.81 -18.67 61.79
CA LEU A 442 41.70 -19.84 61.66
C LEU A 442 43.10 -19.53 62.20
N PHE A 443 43.63 -18.33 61.95
CA PHE A 443 44.93 -17.91 62.46
C PHE A 443 44.94 -17.76 63.99
N CYS A 444 43.87 -17.22 64.58
CA CYS A 444 43.71 -17.14 66.04
C CYS A 444 43.62 -18.53 66.68
N GLN A 445 42.90 -19.47 66.06
CA GLN A 445 42.83 -20.86 66.53
C GLN A 445 44.22 -21.53 66.49
N ALA A 446 44.95 -21.40 65.38
CA ALA A 446 46.31 -21.94 65.26
C ALA A 446 47.30 -21.32 66.27
N ARG A 447 47.16 -20.03 66.60
CA ARG A 447 47.93 -19.37 67.67
C ARG A 447 47.58 -19.90 69.06
N HIS A 448 46.30 -20.17 69.32
CA HIS A 448 45.83 -20.72 70.59
C HIS A 448 46.35 -22.15 70.80
N ASP A 449 46.35 -22.95 69.73
CA ASP A 449 46.91 -24.31 69.73
C ASP A 449 48.44 -24.32 69.91
N HIS A 450 49.16 -23.31 69.41
CA HIS A 450 50.59 -23.14 69.68
C HIS A 450 50.94 -22.49 71.03
N GLY A 451 50.02 -21.71 71.62
CA GLY A 451 50.18 -21.15 72.96
C GLY A 451 50.02 -22.21 74.06
N GLY A 452 49.15 -23.21 73.86
CA GLY A 452 48.96 -24.31 74.79
C GLY A 452 50.13 -25.29 74.90
N ALA A 453 51.09 -25.26 73.97
CA ALA A 453 52.24 -26.17 73.97
C ALA A 453 53.47 -25.66 74.76
N ARG A 454 53.44 -24.44 75.32
CA ARG A 454 54.59 -23.86 76.06
C ARG A 454 54.47 -23.87 77.58
N ASP A 455 53.30 -24.14 78.15
CA ASP A 455 53.07 -24.06 79.61
C ASP A 455 53.13 -25.42 80.34
N ALA A 456 53.61 -26.49 79.69
CA ALA A 456 53.68 -27.83 80.29
C ALA A 456 55.10 -28.44 80.30
N ALA A 457 56.13 -27.67 80.63
CA ALA A 457 57.49 -28.19 80.82
C ALA A 457 58.24 -27.45 81.94
N GLY A 458 57.95 -27.79 83.19
CA GLY A 458 58.78 -27.35 84.31
C GLY A 458 58.17 -27.60 85.69
N ALA A 459 58.20 -28.83 86.18
CA ALA A 459 58.57 -29.15 87.57
C ALA A 459 58.47 -30.65 87.87
N GLU A 460 59.64 -31.19 88.21
CA GLU A 460 59.86 -32.17 89.27
C GLU A 460 59.96 -33.67 88.95
N GLN A 461 60.98 -34.23 89.59
CA GLN A 461 61.69 -35.46 89.33
C GLN A 461 61.69 -36.29 90.61
N ARG A 462 61.28 -37.57 90.54
CA ARG A 462 61.99 -38.70 91.18
C ARG A 462 61.29 -40.05 90.92
N ASP A 463 62.09 -40.96 90.37
CA ASP A 463 62.02 -42.43 90.40
C ASP A 463 62.13 -42.94 91.88
N PRO A 464 61.71 -44.17 92.30
CA PRO A 464 62.15 -45.43 91.69
C PRO A 464 61.17 -46.64 91.65
N THR A 465 61.65 -47.68 90.97
CA THR A 465 61.46 -49.14 91.15
C THR A 465 60.50 -49.96 90.25
N GLN A 466 61.13 -50.82 89.44
CA GLN A 466 60.69 -52.07 88.76
C GLN A 466 60.31 -53.18 89.79
N PRO A 467 59.81 -54.41 89.44
CA PRO A 467 59.70 -55.07 88.12
C PRO A 467 58.49 -56.01 87.80
N ARG A 468 58.47 -56.46 86.53
CA ARG A 468 58.08 -57.79 85.95
C ARG A 468 56.62 -58.29 85.95
N ALA A 469 56.12 -58.58 84.75
CA ALA A 469 55.71 -59.91 84.21
C ALA A 469 54.76 -59.70 83.01
N GLN A 470 55.15 -60.02 81.77
CA GLN A 470 55.00 -61.32 81.08
C GLN A 470 53.65 -61.44 80.32
N GLU A 471 53.78 -61.51 79.00
CA GLU A 471 52.88 -61.97 77.91
C GLU A 471 51.93 -63.16 78.25
N PRO A 472 51.01 -63.65 77.36
CA PRO A 472 50.91 -63.44 75.90
C PRO A 472 49.50 -63.29 75.30
N GLY A 473 49.42 -63.06 73.99
CA GLY A 473 48.65 -63.98 73.13
C GLY A 473 47.64 -63.40 72.15
N THR A 474 48.01 -63.46 70.85
CA THR A 474 47.21 -63.97 69.69
C THR A 474 45.86 -63.31 69.33
N ARG A 475 45.38 -63.19 68.08
CA ARG A 475 45.84 -63.36 66.69
C ARG A 475 44.61 -63.07 65.81
N ALA A 476 44.84 -62.64 64.56
CA ALA A 476 43.97 -62.80 63.38
C ALA A 476 42.69 -61.94 63.34
N SER A 477 42.13 -61.57 62.19
CA SER A 477 42.52 -61.50 60.78
C SER A 477 41.31 -60.91 60.05
N GLY A 478 41.55 -60.28 58.91
CA GLY A 478 40.69 -60.48 57.73
C GLY A 478 39.79 -59.30 57.37
N VAL A 479 40.10 -58.64 56.25
CA VAL A 479 39.52 -58.89 54.90
C VAL A 479 38.21 -58.10 54.77
N GLY A 480 38.19 -57.00 53.99
CA GLY A 480 37.94 -57.01 52.55
C GLY A 480 36.49 -56.53 52.34
N ALA A 481 36.05 -55.93 51.24
CA ALA A 481 36.63 -55.66 49.95
C ALA A 481 35.87 -54.47 49.35
N SER A 482 36.53 -53.84 48.39
CA SER A 482 36.01 -52.89 47.42
C SER A 482 35.07 -53.54 46.39
N GLY A 483 34.29 -52.69 45.74
CA GLY A 483 33.57 -52.93 44.49
C GLY A 483 33.07 -51.61 43.94
#